data_AF-A0A7S0CVT2-F1
#
_entry.id   AF-A0A7S0CVT2-F1
#
_cell.length_a   1.000
_cell.length_b   1.000
_cell.length_c   1.000
_cell.angle_alpha   90.00
_cell.angle_beta   90.00
_cell.angle_gamma   90.00
#
_symmetry.space_group_name_H-M   'P 1'
#
loop_
_entity.id
_entity.type
_entity.pdbx_description
1 polymer ?
#
loop_
_entity_poly.entity_id
_entity_poly.type
_entity_poly.pdbx_seq_one_letter_code
_entity_poly.pdbx_strand_id
1 'polypeptide(L)'
;MESAIKALEIEDEDTGETLAIKSFAELKGDRVERYRRAFPECKEGTLVAVNTGDVEHIAVFHEGKAKVVLAECGITLSDLSPTQLVEYTYDEKGPWLVSKCSLTALESYRKMKFSQWKKALTHPNCMASFRRVLQMGLVTDLFDHVAFPEATEGEKKKWQVKNEQGKIIHIPHPVYGLRIWNKSKNAYDQVRTHMEGAPKPEDSKAYWEQLLNELRQTRGTKLIDDILAQKLS
;
A
#
# COMPACT_ATOMS: atom_id res chain seq x y z
N MET A 1 32.51 8.84 -7.15
CA MET A 1 31.04 8.95 -6.98
C MET A 1 30.45 9.86 -8.04
N GLU A 2 30.79 11.15 -8.08
CA GLU A 2 30.22 12.10 -9.05
C GLU A 2 30.27 11.63 -10.51
N SER A 3 31.45 11.17 -10.98
CA SER A 3 31.61 10.64 -12.33
C SER A 3 30.70 9.43 -12.61
N ALA A 4 30.58 8.52 -11.64
CA ALA A 4 29.71 7.34 -11.75
C ALA A 4 28.22 7.72 -11.76
N ILE A 5 27.80 8.71 -10.96
CA ILE A 5 26.42 9.19 -10.94
C ILE A 5 26.07 9.90 -12.25
N LYS A 6 26.95 10.77 -12.77
CA LYS A 6 26.75 11.46 -14.04
C LYS A 6 26.73 10.52 -15.26
N ALA A 7 27.27 9.31 -15.12
CA ALA A 7 27.26 8.28 -16.14
C ALA A 7 26.05 7.33 -16.03
N LEU A 8 25.12 7.56 -15.10
CA LEU A 8 23.88 6.79 -15.03
C LEU A 8 23.02 7.07 -16.25
N GLU A 9 22.54 6.00 -16.88
CA GLU A 9 21.49 6.04 -17.89
C GLU A 9 20.16 5.81 -17.17
N ILE A 10 19.33 6.84 -17.13
CA ILE A 10 17.99 6.79 -16.54
C ILE A 10 17.01 7.01 -17.67
N GLU A 11 16.19 6.02 -17.98
CA GLU A 11 15.22 6.13 -19.07
C GLU A 11 13.86 6.62 -18.55
N ASP A 12 13.20 7.44 -19.35
CA ASP A 12 11.80 7.79 -19.18
C ASP A 12 10.91 6.60 -19.58
N GLU A 13 9.99 6.19 -18.72
CA GLU A 13 9.17 4.98 -18.93
C GLU A 13 8.24 5.10 -20.15
N ASP A 14 7.76 6.32 -20.43
CA ASP A 14 6.78 6.56 -21.50
C ASP A 14 7.45 6.72 -22.87
N THR A 15 8.64 7.32 -22.92
CA THR A 15 9.33 7.69 -24.16
C THR A 15 10.55 6.83 -24.47
N GLY A 16 11.13 6.15 -23.47
CA GLY A 16 12.41 5.43 -23.58
C GLY A 16 13.63 6.35 -23.73
N GLU A 17 13.44 7.66 -23.63
CA GLU A 17 14.55 8.62 -23.77
C GLU A 17 15.39 8.68 -22.48
N THR A 18 16.71 8.84 -22.64
CA THR A 18 17.59 9.04 -21.50
C THR A 18 17.39 10.43 -20.89
N LEU A 19 17.01 10.45 -19.61
CA LEU A 19 16.80 11.64 -18.81
C LEU A 19 18.11 12.29 -18.39
N ALA A 20 18.20 13.60 -18.55
CA ALA A 20 19.35 14.39 -18.11
C ALA A 20 19.38 14.55 -16.57
N ILE A 21 20.52 14.24 -15.97
CA ILE A 21 20.74 14.46 -14.53
C ILE A 21 20.98 15.94 -14.26
N LYS A 22 20.05 16.57 -13.54
CA LYS A 22 20.10 18.00 -13.18
C LYS A 22 20.89 18.24 -11.91
N SER A 23 20.75 17.37 -10.91
CA SER A 23 21.48 17.43 -9.66
C SER A 23 21.48 16.08 -8.95
N PHE A 24 22.39 15.90 -7.99
CA PHE A 24 22.36 14.75 -7.10
C PHE A 24 22.89 15.12 -5.71
N ALA A 25 22.44 14.40 -4.70
CA ALA A 25 22.90 14.56 -3.32
C ALA A 25 22.85 13.23 -2.58
N GLU A 26 23.76 13.04 -1.62
CA GLU A 26 23.68 11.90 -0.71
C GLU A 26 22.36 11.94 0.07
N LEU A 27 21.66 10.80 0.08
CA LEU A 27 20.42 10.61 0.82
C LEU A 27 20.74 10.49 2.31
N LYS A 28 19.94 11.15 3.15
CA LYS A 28 20.16 11.21 4.61
C LYS A 28 18.90 10.88 5.39
N GLY A 29 19.09 10.58 6.68
CA GLY A 29 18.01 10.43 7.65
C GLY A 29 17.14 9.18 7.42
N ASP A 30 15.86 9.29 7.77
CA ASP A 30 14.88 8.21 7.79
C ASP A 30 14.68 7.52 6.42
N ARG A 31 14.89 8.26 5.33
CA ARG A 31 14.82 7.73 3.96
C ARG A 31 15.84 6.64 3.69
N VAL A 32 17.06 6.78 4.24
CA VAL A 32 18.12 5.77 4.08
C VAL A 32 17.71 4.46 4.74
N GLU A 33 17.27 4.52 6.00
CA GLU A 33 16.84 3.35 6.75
C GLU A 33 15.65 2.67 6.08
N ARG A 34 14.68 3.46 5.60
CA ARG A 34 13.50 2.95 4.91
C ARG A 34 13.86 2.21 3.61
N TYR A 35 14.68 2.81 2.76
CA TYR A 35 15.05 2.19 1.48
C TYR A 35 15.98 1.00 1.66
N ARG A 36 16.89 1.02 2.64
CA ARG A 36 17.70 -0.16 3.02
C ARG A 36 16.85 -1.35 3.45
N ARG A 37 15.77 -1.07 4.18
CA ARG A 37 14.82 -2.12 4.58
C ARG A 37 13.98 -2.62 3.41
N ALA A 38 13.55 -1.73 2.52
CA ALA A 38 12.63 -2.07 1.44
C ALA A 38 13.32 -2.76 0.23
N PHE A 39 14.55 -2.35 -0.10
CA PHE A 39 15.22 -2.75 -1.34
C PHE A 39 16.52 -3.50 -1.07
N PRO A 40 16.68 -4.76 -1.53
CA PRO A 40 17.89 -5.53 -1.33
C PRO A 40 19.16 -4.85 -1.85
N GLU A 41 19.10 -4.17 -3.01
CA GLU A 41 20.26 -3.46 -3.56
C GLU A 41 20.70 -2.24 -2.74
N CYS A 42 19.85 -1.74 -1.84
CA CYS A 42 20.19 -0.60 -1.00
C CYS A 42 20.97 -0.99 0.26
N LYS A 43 21.07 -2.29 0.59
CA LYS A 43 21.64 -2.78 1.86
C LYS A 43 23.05 -2.27 2.13
N GLU A 44 23.84 -2.08 1.08
CA GLU A 44 25.22 -1.63 1.15
C GLU A 44 25.46 -0.39 0.29
N GLY A 45 26.56 0.31 0.54
CA GLY A 45 26.92 1.51 -0.20
C GLY A 45 26.19 2.79 0.25
N THR A 46 26.43 3.85 -0.52
CA THR A 46 25.90 5.19 -0.29
C THR A 46 24.66 5.40 -1.17
N LEU A 47 23.53 5.73 -0.56
CA LEU A 47 22.32 6.07 -1.31
C LEU A 47 22.40 7.53 -1.76
N VAL A 48 22.04 7.78 -3.02
CA VAL A 48 22.12 9.08 -3.66
C VAL A 48 20.75 9.39 -4.27
N ALA A 49 20.19 10.56 -3.93
CA ALA A 49 19.06 11.13 -4.63
C ALA A 49 19.55 11.79 -5.92
N VAL A 50 18.96 11.44 -7.06
CA VAL A 50 19.34 11.90 -8.40
C VAL A 50 18.13 12.57 -9.05
N ASN A 51 18.19 13.88 -9.30
CA ASN A 51 17.08 14.64 -9.85
C ASN A 51 17.20 14.75 -11.38
N THR A 52 16.18 14.30 -12.09
CA THR A 52 16.09 14.33 -13.57
C THR A 52 15.17 15.42 -14.11
N GLY A 53 14.48 16.17 -13.25
CA GLY A 53 13.53 17.21 -13.67
C GLY A 53 12.12 16.99 -13.13
N ASP A 54 11.52 15.84 -13.42
CA ASP A 54 10.13 15.50 -12.99
C ASP A 54 10.08 14.46 -11.87
N VAL A 55 11.07 13.57 -11.82
CA VAL A 55 11.22 12.57 -10.77
C VAL A 55 12.53 12.76 -10.00
N GLU A 56 12.57 12.32 -8.74
CA GLU A 56 13.80 12.13 -7.98
C GLU A 56 14.09 10.63 -7.95
N HIS A 57 15.13 10.18 -8.65
CA HIS A 57 15.56 8.79 -8.65
C HIS A 57 16.43 8.49 -7.44
N ILE A 58 16.49 7.23 -7.05
CA ILE A 58 17.42 6.74 -6.03
C ILE A 58 18.46 5.90 -6.73
N ALA A 59 19.73 6.18 -6.46
CA ALA A 59 20.85 5.36 -6.91
C ALA A 59 21.64 4.85 -5.71
N VAL A 60 22.23 3.67 -5.84
CA VAL A 60 23.23 3.15 -4.91
C VAL A 60 24.62 3.31 -5.52
N PHE A 61 25.53 3.95 -4.78
CA PHE A 61 26.95 4.04 -5.11
C PHE A 61 27.74 3.07 -4.23
N HIS A 62 28.42 2.13 -4.86
CA HIS A 62 29.23 1.12 -4.20
C HIS A 62 30.45 0.77 -5.07
N GLU A 63 31.64 0.72 -4.47
CA GLU A 63 32.90 0.33 -5.15
C GLU A 63 33.16 1.04 -6.49
N GLY A 64 32.91 2.35 -6.54
CA GLY A 64 33.15 3.14 -7.76
C GLY A 64 32.07 3.03 -8.82
N LYS A 65 31.04 2.19 -8.63
CA LYS A 65 29.91 2.01 -9.53
C LYS A 65 28.65 2.63 -8.95
N ALA A 66 27.78 3.14 -9.82
CA ALA A 66 26.45 3.60 -9.47
C ALA A 66 25.40 2.77 -10.21
N LYS A 67 24.28 2.49 -9.56
CA LYS A 67 23.12 1.82 -10.17
C LYS A 67 21.84 2.50 -9.69
N VAL A 68 20.90 2.75 -10.60
CA VAL A 68 19.54 3.20 -10.23
C VAL A 68 18.79 2.06 -9.54
N VAL A 69 18.08 2.40 -8.48
CA VAL A 69 17.15 1.54 -7.77
C VAL A 69 15.79 1.71 -8.43
N LEU A 70 15.23 0.60 -8.90
CA LEU A 70 13.90 0.54 -9.48
C LEU A 70 13.05 -0.46 -8.71
N ALA A 71 11.75 -0.22 -8.71
CA ALA A 71 10.79 -1.05 -8.03
C ALA A 71 9.49 -1.12 -8.81
N GLU A 72 9.05 -2.34 -9.09
CA GLU A 72 7.80 -2.59 -9.80
C GLU A 72 6.60 -2.17 -8.95
N CYS A 73 5.69 -1.38 -9.54
CA CYS A 73 4.37 -1.18 -8.97
C CYS A 73 3.52 -2.43 -9.17
N GLY A 74 3.12 -3.10 -8.09
CA GLY A 74 2.33 -4.35 -8.15
C GLY A 74 0.92 -4.23 -8.71
N ILE A 75 0.49 -3.04 -9.14
CA ILE A 75 -0.82 -2.81 -9.80
C ILE A 75 -0.62 -2.42 -11.27
N THR A 76 0.24 -1.43 -11.57
CA THR A 76 0.47 -1.00 -12.96
C THR A 76 1.55 -1.79 -13.67
N LEU A 77 2.36 -2.56 -12.92
CA LEU A 77 3.54 -3.29 -13.39
C LEU A 77 4.63 -2.40 -14.00
N SER A 78 4.59 -1.11 -13.68
CA SER A 78 5.58 -0.10 -14.06
C SER A 78 6.82 -0.16 -13.18
N ASP A 79 8.01 0.02 -13.77
CA ASP A 79 9.26 0.16 -13.04
C ASP A 79 9.46 1.60 -12.57
N LEU A 80 9.37 1.81 -11.26
CA LEU A 80 9.36 3.14 -10.68
C LEU A 80 10.57 3.39 -9.79
N SER A 81 10.94 4.66 -9.65
CA SER A 81 11.82 5.05 -8.56
C SER A 81 11.15 4.82 -7.20
N PRO A 82 11.90 4.44 -6.14
CA PRO A 82 11.39 4.38 -4.77
C PRO A 82 10.64 5.62 -4.28
N THR A 83 10.93 6.80 -4.83
CA THR A 83 10.24 8.06 -4.44
C THR A 83 8.83 8.17 -4.98
N GLN A 84 8.50 7.43 -6.05
CA GLN A 84 7.19 7.40 -6.70
C GLN A 84 6.24 6.38 -6.04
N LEU A 85 6.77 5.51 -5.18
CA LEU A 85 5.99 4.59 -4.38
C LEU A 85 5.42 5.29 -3.15
N VAL A 86 4.16 4.99 -2.85
CA VAL A 86 3.52 5.51 -1.65
C VAL A 86 4.18 4.87 -0.42
N GLU A 87 4.39 5.67 0.61
CA GLU A 87 4.81 5.20 1.92
C GLU A 87 3.60 5.09 2.84
N TYR A 88 3.67 4.13 3.77
CA TYR A 88 2.55 3.86 4.66
C TYR A 88 3.02 3.48 6.06
N THR A 89 2.12 3.61 7.03
CA THR A 89 2.32 3.09 8.38
C THR A 89 1.03 2.49 8.90
N TYR A 90 1.16 1.50 9.78
CA TYR A 90 0.04 0.82 10.43
C TYR A 90 -0.34 1.44 11.77
N ASP A 91 0.55 2.25 12.36
CA ASP A 91 0.36 2.84 13.68
C ASP A 91 0.85 4.29 13.67
N GLU A 92 0.26 5.14 14.51
CA GLU A 92 0.65 6.57 14.65
C GLU A 92 2.15 6.76 14.95
N LYS A 93 2.72 5.85 15.74
CA LYS A 93 4.12 5.85 16.15
C LYS A 93 4.92 4.74 15.47
N GLY A 94 4.33 4.07 14.49
CA GLY A 94 4.94 2.97 13.76
C GLY A 94 5.99 3.46 12.76
N PRO A 95 6.84 2.55 12.25
CA PRO A 95 7.76 2.89 11.18
C PRO A 95 6.99 3.19 9.88
N TRP A 96 7.55 4.07 9.05
CA TRP A 96 7.09 4.26 7.68
C TRP A 96 7.73 3.23 6.75
N LEU A 97 6.89 2.48 6.06
CA LEU A 97 7.23 1.42 5.11
C LEU A 97 7.01 1.91 3.67
N VAL A 98 7.62 1.25 2.69
CA VAL A 98 7.40 1.51 1.27
C VAL A 98 6.37 0.52 0.75
N SER A 99 5.29 1.03 0.14
CA SER A 99 4.27 0.18 -0.49
C SER A 99 4.78 -0.40 -1.81
N LYS A 100 4.01 -1.31 -2.38
CA LYS A 100 4.19 -1.79 -3.76
C LYS A 100 3.32 -1.01 -4.76
N CYS A 101 2.90 0.21 -4.43
CA CYS A 101 1.95 0.96 -5.25
C CYS A 101 2.41 2.39 -5.51
N SER A 102 2.28 2.82 -6.76
CA SER A 102 2.34 4.23 -7.12
C SER A 102 1.12 4.98 -6.58
N LEU A 103 1.22 6.31 -6.51
CA LEU A 103 0.07 7.14 -6.13
C LEU A 103 -1.11 6.96 -7.10
N THR A 104 -0.85 6.90 -8.41
CA THR A 104 -1.89 6.72 -9.43
C THR A 104 -2.63 5.39 -9.25
N ALA A 105 -1.89 4.31 -9.00
CA ALA A 105 -2.46 3.00 -8.71
C ALA A 105 -3.31 3.02 -7.43
N LEU A 106 -2.80 3.66 -6.38
CA LEU A 106 -3.47 3.78 -5.10
C LEU A 106 -4.77 4.58 -5.19
N GLU A 107 -4.78 5.71 -5.91
CA GLU A 107 -5.96 6.53 -6.13
C GLU A 107 -7.05 5.74 -6.88
N SER A 108 -6.65 4.97 -7.88
CA SER A 108 -7.56 4.06 -8.60
C SER A 108 -8.12 2.99 -7.65
N TYR A 109 -7.26 2.41 -6.81
CA TYR A 109 -7.64 1.44 -5.80
C TYR A 109 -8.65 2.01 -4.80
N ARG A 110 -8.42 3.23 -4.30
CA ARG A 110 -9.29 3.94 -3.35
C ARG A 110 -10.69 4.19 -3.91
N LYS A 111 -10.80 4.49 -5.21
CA LYS A 111 -12.07 4.71 -5.91
C LYS A 111 -12.91 3.44 -6.06
N MET A 112 -12.26 2.30 -6.26
CA MET A 112 -12.97 1.05 -6.59
C MET A 112 -13.22 0.14 -5.39
N LYS A 113 -12.34 0.14 -4.38
CA LYS A 113 -12.30 -0.94 -3.39
C LYS A 113 -13.55 -1.00 -2.51
N PHE A 114 -14.10 0.14 -2.09
CA PHE A 114 -15.32 0.16 -1.28
C PHE A 114 -16.55 -0.32 -2.06
N SER A 115 -16.70 0.12 -3.31
CA SER A 115 -17.83 -0.33 -4.15
C SER A 115 -17.73 -1.83 -4.45
N GLN A 116 -16.53 -2.37 -4.66
CA GLN A 116 -16.29 -3.80 -4.80
C GLN A 116 -16.62 -4.57 -3.52
N TRP A 117 -16.20 -4.08 -2.35
CA TRP A 117 -16.56 -4.66 -1.05
C TRP A 117 -18.08 -4.71 -0.87
N LYS A 118 -18.77 -3.58 -1.11
CA LYS A 118 -20.23 -3.48 -1.00
C LYS A 118 -20.93 -4.42 -1.97
N LYS A 119 -20.44 -4.54 -3.21
CA LYS A 119 -20.95 -5.49 -4.21
C LYS A 119 -20.75 -6.93 -3.77
N ALA A 120 -19.58 -7.28 -3.23
CA ALA A 120 -19.31 -8.63 -2.74
C ALA A 120 -20.23 -9.03 -1.57
N LEU A 121 -20.67 -8.06 -0.77
CA LEU A 121 -21.61 -8.28 0.33
C LEU A 121 -23.08 -8.38 -0.16
N THR A 122 -23.49 -7.48 -1.04
CA THR A 122 -24.90 -7.40 -1.51
C THR A 122 -25.22 -8.42 -2.60
N HIS A 123 -24.26 -8.67 -3.50
CA HIS A 123 -24.34 -9.55 -4.66
C HIS A 123 -23.18 -10.57 -4.67
N PRO A 124 -23.10 -11.46 -3.66
CA PRO A 124 -22.05 -12.46 -3.57
C PRO A 124 -22.19 -13.52 -4.66
N ASN A 125 -21.06 -13.89 -5.26
CA ASN A 125 -21.00 -14.99 -6.24
C ASN A 125 -21.17 -16.39 -5.58
N CYS A 126 -20.87 -16.51 -4.29
CA CYS A 126 -21.06 -17.74 -3.52
C CYS A 126 -21.17 -17.46 -2.00
N MET A 127 -21.73 -18.42 -1.25
CA MET A 127 -21.92 -18.29 0.20
C MET A 127 -20.62 -18.21 1.00
N ALA A 128 -19.55 -18.87 0.55
CA ALA A 128 -18.25 -18.81 1.22
C ALA A 128 -17.63 -17.40 1.13
N SER A 129 -17.75 -16.74 -0.04
CA SER A 129 -17.31 -15.36 -0.21
C SER A 129 -18.17 -14.41 0.62
N PHE A 130 -19.50 -14.58 0.58
CA PHE A 130 -20.43 -13.78 1.38
C PHE A 130 -20.11 -13.84 2.87
N ARG A 131 -19.97 -15.06 3.43
CA ARG A 131 -19.63 -15.27 4.84
C ARG A 131 -18.34 -14.52 5.21
N ARG A 132 -17.30 -14.63 4.39
CA ARG A 132 -16.02 -13.95 4.63
C ARG A 132 -16.16 -12.43 4.67
N VAL A 133 -16.85 -11.84 3.69
CA VAL A 133 -17.03 -10.38 3.62
C VAL A 133 -17.94 -9.89 4.76
N LEU A 134 -18.97 -10.65 5.13
CA LEU A 134 -19.85 -10.31 6.24
C LEU A 134 -19.12 -10.37 7.59
N GLN A 135 -18.33 -11.41 7.85
CA GLN A 135 -17.53 -11.57 9.07
C GLN A 135 -16.40 -10.53 9.19
N MET A 136 -15.90 -10.05 8.04
CA MET A 136 -14.93 -8.96 7.98
C MET A 136 -15.48 -7.65 8.55
N GLY A 137 -16.79 -7.45 8.45
CA GLY A 137 -17.45 -6.21 8.86
C GLY A 137 -17.28 -5.08 7.86
N LEU A 138 -17.66 -3.88 8.31
CA LEU A 138 -17.49 -2.65 7.54
C LEU A 138 -16.00 -2.32 7.42
N VAL A 139 -15.53 -2.15 6.19
CA VAL A 139 -14.17 -1.68 5.91
C VAL A 139 -14.24 -0.34 5.19
N THR A 140 -13.65 0.68 5.79
CA THR A 140 -13.71 2.08 5.33
C THR A 140 -12.38 2.60 4.83
N ASP A 141 -11.28 2.03 5.30
CA ASP A 141 -9.93 2.49 5.00
C ASP A 141 -9.15 1.43 4.21
N LEU A 142 -8.14 1.89 3.48
CA LEU A 142 -7.34 1.06 2.60
C LEU A 142 -6.63 -0.06 3.39
N PHE A 143 -6.75 -1.29 2.88
CA PHE A 143 -6.00 -2.45 3.35
C PHE A 143 -5.73 -3.36 2.15
N ASP A 144 -4.53 -3.92 2.09
CA ASP A 144 -4.15 -4.96 1.13
C ASP A 144 -2.75 -5.48 1.50
N HIS A 145 -2.64 -6.75 1.88
CA HIS A 145 -1.35 -7.34 2.27
C HIS A 145 -0.34 -7.44 1.11
N VAL A 146 -0.79 -7.33 -0.14
CA VAL A 146 0.09 -7.31 -1.32
C VAL A 146 0.58 -5.88 -1.57
N ALA A 147 -0.30 -4.89 -1.51
CA ALA A 147 0.07 -3.49 -1.70
C ALA A 147 0.89 -2.95 -0.51
N PHE A 148 0.58 -3.38 0.70
CA PHE A 148 1.15 -2.92 1.96
C PHE A 148 1.80 -4.09 2.73
N PRO A 149 2.95 -4.60 2.27
CA PRO A 149 3.57 -5.79 2.85
C PRO A 149 4.21 -5.52 4.22
N GLU A 150 3.85 -6.29 5.24
CA GLU A 150 4.36 -6.10 6.61
C GLU A 150 5.89 -6.17 6.68
N ALA A 151 6.48 -5.39 7.59
CA ALA A 151 7.94 -5.25 7.68
C ALA A 151 8.62 -6.53 8.17
N THR A 152 7.92 -7.35 8.96
CA THR A 152 8.44 -8.59 9.56
C THR A 152 7.43 -9.73 9.53
N GLU A 153 7.93 -10.96 9.55
CA GLU A 153 7.10 -12.17 9.72
C GLU A 153 6.33 -12.19 11.06
N GLY A 154 6.85 -11.49 12.09
CA GLY A 154 6.17 -11.35 13.38
C GLY A 154 4.91 -10.49 13.29
N GLU A 155 4.93 -9.43 12.49
CA GLU A 155 3.76 -8.57 12.25
C GLU A 155 2.71 -9.27 11.40
N LYS A 156 3.13 -10.05 10.39
CA LYS A 156 2.21 -10.87 9.56
C LYS A 156 1.31 -11.76 10.41
N LYS A 157 1.88 -12.39 11.45
CA LYS A 157 1.15 -13.30 12.34
C LYS A 157 0.06 -12.60 13.16
N LYS A 158 0.17 -11.30 13.42
CA LYS A 158 -0.86 -10.53 14.15
C LYS A 158 -2.16 -10.40 13.36
N TRP A 159 -2.05 -10.45 12.03
CA TRP A 159 -3.16 -10.24 11.10
C TRP A 159 -3.53 -11.53 10.36
N GLN A 160 -3.14 -12.66 10.93
CA GLN A 160 -3.41 -13.99 10.45
C GLN A 160 -4.19 -14.77 11.51
N VAL A 161 -5.35 -15.29 11.14
CA VAL A 161 -6.17 -16.17 11.98
C VAL A 161 -6.24 -17.56 11.37
N LYS A 162 -6.35 -18.61 12.19
CA LYS A 162 -6.48 -19.99 11.71
C LYS A 162 -7.93 -20.39 11.76
N ASN A 163 -8.52 -20.60 10.59
CA ASN A 163 -9.89 -21.09 10.53
C ASN A 163 -10.04 -22.49 11.15
N GLU A 164 -11.28 -22.95 11.28
CA GLU A 164 -11.64 -24.28 11.81
C GLU A 164 -10.93 -25.45 11.09
N GLN A 165 -10.46 -25.25 9.87
CA GLN A 165 -9.74 -26.23 9.04
C GLN A 165 -8.20 -26.11 9.18
N GLY A 166 -7.71 -25.25 10.07
CA GLY A 166 -6.29 -24.96 10.28
C GLY A 166 -5.64 -24.09 9.19
N LYS A 167 -6.43 -23.57 8.24
CA LYS A 167 -5.94 -22.69 7.16
C LYS A 167 -5.78 -21.26 7.69
N ILE A 168 -4.64 -20.67 7.37
CA ILE A 168 -4.33 -19.27 7.67
C ILE A 168 -5.18 -18.35 6.77
N ILE A 169 -5.89 -17.42 7.38
CA ILE A 169 -6.65 -16.35 6.73
C ILE A 169 -6.05 -15.01 7.16
N HIS A 170 -5.83 -14.13 6.19
CA HIS A 170 -5.48 -12.74 6.48
C HIS A 170 -6.73 -11.93 6.79
N ILE A 171 -6.77 -11.31 7.97
CA ILE A 171 -7.80 -10.33 8.32
C ILE A 171 -7.39 -8.94 7.80
N PRO A 172 -8.33 -8.03 7.52
CA PRO A 172 -7.98 -6.68 7.13
C PRO A 172 -7.10 -6.01 8.18
N HIS A 173 -6.04 -5.38 7.69
CA HIS A 173 -5.17 -4.53 8.47
C HIS A 173 -5.12 -3.17 7.78
N PRO A 174 -6.03 -2.25 8.14
CA PRO A 174 -6.08 -0.95 7.51
C PRO A 174 -4.81 -0.14 7.80
N VAL A 175 -4.32 0.57 6.80
CA VAL A 175 -3.20 1.49 6.98
C VAL A 175 -3.66 2.70 7.80
N TYR A 176 -2.86 3.09 8.80
CA TYR A 176 -3.11 4.26 9.63
C TYR A 176 -2.80 5.56 8.87
N GLY A 177 -1.67 5.59 8.16
CA GLY A 177 -1.20 6.77 7.44
C GLY A 177 -0.61 6.42 6.09
N LEU A 178 -0.78 7.31 5.12
CA LEU A 178 -0.17 7.23 3.79
C LEU A 178 0.46 8.57 3.43
N ARG A 179 1.59 8.53 2.75
CA ARG A 179 2.28 9.73 2.26
C ARG A 179 3.11 9.43 1.02
N ILE A 180 3.43 10.47 0.24
CA ILE A 180 4.24 10.36 -0.98
C ILE A 180 5.33 11.43 -0.97
N TRP A 181 6.52 11.12 -1.47
CA TRP A 181 7.60 12.11 -1.57
C TRP A 181 7.26 13.15 -2.64
N ASN A 182 7.21 14.42 -2.26
CA ASN A 182 7.09 15.55 -3.17
C ASN A 182 8.43 16.26 -3.25
N LYS A 183 9.16 15.98 -4.32
CA LYS A 183 10.48 16.56 -4.54
C LYS A 183 10.47 18.08 -4.68
N SER A 184 9.42 18.65 -5.26
CA SER A 184 9.30 20.11 -5.46
C SER A 184 9.18 20.85 -4.15
N LYS A 185 8.58 20.21 -3.14
CA LYS A 185 8.50 20.71 -1.76
C LYS A 185 9.66 20.23 -0.87
N ASN A 186 10.45 19.28 -1.36
CA ASN A 186 11.42 18.53 -0.58
C ASN A 186 10.80 17.98 0.73
N ALA A 187 9.57 17.48 0.64
CA ALA A 187 8.73 17.09 1.76
C ALA A 187 7.74 16.00 1.36
N TYR A 188 7.04 15.42 2.33
CA TYR A 188 5.96 14.45 2.06
C TYR A 188 4.60 15.13 1.95
N ASP A 189 3.84 14.78 0.93
CA ASP A 189 2.42 15.07 0.88
C ASP A 189 1.64 13.93 1.55
N GLN A 190 0.66 14.29 2.38
CA GLN A 190 -0.24 13.31 3.01
C GLN A 190 -1.23 12.76 1.98
N VAL A 191 -1.49 11.47 2.05
CA VAL A 191 -2.43 10.76 1.19
C VAL A 191 -3.57 10.20 2.04
N ARG A 192 -4.80 10.32 1.55
CA ARG A 192 -5.98 9.87 2.28
C ARG A 192 -6.06 8.35 2.31
N THR A 193 -6.19 7.78 3.51
CA THR A 193 -6.38 6.34 3.76
C THR A 193 -7.81 5.87 3.52
N HIS A 194 -8.78 6.76 3.75
CA HIS A 194 -10.20 6.46 3.63
C HIS A 194 -10.65 6.24 2.18
N MET A 195 -11.36 5.14 1.94
CA MET A 195 -11.86 4.75 0.62
C MET A 195 -12.97 5.69 0.12
N GLU A 196 -13.04 5.87 -1.19
CA GLU A 196 -14.06 6.72 -1.78
C GLU A 196 -15.44 6.03 -1.73
N GLY A 197 -16.46 6.77 -1.31
CA GLY A 197 -17.82 6.24 -1.14
C GLY A 197 -18.05 5.47 0.17
N ALA A 198 -17.02 5.25 0.99
CA ALA A 198 -17.18 4.71 2.33
C ALA A 198 -17.87 5.73 3.26
N PRO A 199 -18.67 5.28 4.26
CA PRO A 199 -19.25 6.18 5.25
C PRO A 199 -18.14 6.83 6.08
N LYS A 200 -18.37 8.06 6.54
CA LYS A 200 -17.42 8.72 7.43
C LYS A 200 -17.31 7.97 8.76
N PRO A 201 -16.20 8.10 9.50
CA PRO A 201 -16.01 7.41 10.78
C PRO A 201 -17.17 7.59 11.76
N GLU A 202 -17.74 8.79 11.84
CA GLU A 202 -18.89 9.12 12.68
C GLU A 202 -20.20 8.39 12.29
N ASP A 203 -20.33 8.03 11.01
CA ASP A 203 -21.53 7.38 10.45
C ASP A 203 -21.38 5.85 10.32
N SER A 204 -20.17 5.33 10.49
CA SER A 204 -19.83 3.92 10.24
C SER A 204 -20.74 2.92 10.96
N LYS A 205 -21.05 3.17 12.23
CA LYS A 205 -21.92 2.28 13.02
C LYS A 205 -23.34 2.23 12.46
N ALA A 206 -23.94 3.39 12.23
CA ALA A 206 -25.29 3.50 11.71
C ALA A 206 -25.40 2.91 10.30
N TYR A 207 -24.41 3.19 9.44
CA TYR A 207 -24.33 2.63 8.10
C TYR A 207 -24.25 1.09 8.13
N TRP A 208 -23.41 0.53 9.00
CA TRP A 208 -23.27 -0.92 9.12
C TRP A 208 -24.54 -1.59 9.64
N GLU A 209 -25.17 -1.02 10.66
CA GLU A 209 -26.44 -1.52 11.20
C GLU A 209 -27.55 -1.50 10.16
N GLN A 210 -27.66 -0.42 9.38
CA GLN A 210 -28.59 -0.33 8.26
C GLN A 210 -28.34 -1.44 7.24
N LEU A 211 -27.09 -1.63 6.82
CA LEU A 211 -26.72 -2.64 5.83
C LEU A 211 -27.00 -4.07 6.32
N LEU A 212 -26.77 -4.34 7.61
CA LEU A 212 -27.14 -5.62 8.22
C LEU A 212 -28.65 -5.84 8.21
N ASN A 213 -29.44 -4.80 8.47
CA ASN A 213 -30.90 -4.91 8.43
C ASN A 213 -31.41 -5.19 7.00
N GLU A 214 -30.84 -4.53 6.00
CA GLU A 214 -31.12 -4.82 4.58
C GLU A 214 -30.77 -6.28 4.22
N LEU A 215 -29.63 -6.78 4.69
CA LEU A 215 -29.23 -8.17 4.49
C LEU A 215 -30.16 -9.16 5.21
N ARG A 216 -30.60 -8.86 6.44
CA ARG A 216 -31.56 -9.70 7.19
C ARG A 216 -32.92 -9.76 6.47
N GLN A 217 -33.39 -8.64 5.93
CA GLN A 217 -34.64 -8.60 5.16
C GLN A 217 -34.54 -9.40 3.87
N THR A 218 -33.41 -9.33 3.16
CA THR A 218 -33.23 -9.96 1.84
C THR A 218 -32.80 -11.43 1.91
N ARG A 219 -32.08 -11.84 2.96
CA ARG A 219 -31.48 -13.19 3.08
C ARG A 219 -31.97 -13.99 4.28
N GLY A 220 -32.72 -13.37 5.19
CA GLY A 220 -33.25 -13.97 6.40
C GLY A 220 -32.39 -13.71 7.64
N THR A 221 -33.04 -13.27 8.72
CA THR A 221 -32.40 -12.90 9.99
C THR A 221 -31.51 -13.99 10.57
N LYS A 222 -32.05 -15.21 10.66
CA LYS A 222 -31.33 -16.36 11.23
C LYS A 222 -30.00 -16.63 10.52
N LEU A 223 -30.00 -16.59 9.19
CA LEU A 223 -28.78 -16.83 8.40
C LEU A 223 -27.69 -15.79 8.70
N ILE A 224 -28.05 -14.51 8.73
CA ILE A 224 -27.10 -13.42 8.99
C ILE A 224 -26.54 -13.53 10.41
N ASP A 225 -27.40 -13.73 11.40
CA ASP A 225 -27.00 -13.78 12.80
C ASP A 225 -26.17 -15.04 13.09
N ASP A 226 -26.50 -16.19 12.50
CA ASP A 226 -25.70 -17.43 12.61
C ASP A 226 -24.29 -17.24 12.03
N ILE A 227 -24.15 -16.51 10.90
CA ILE A 227 -22.84 -16.22 10.30
C ILE A 227 -22.02 -15.28 11.20
N LEU A 228 -22.64 -14.24 11.76
CA LEU A 228 -21.96 -13.27 12.63
C LEU A 228 -21.58 -13.87 13.98
N ALA A 229 -22.35 -14.84 14.49
CA ALA A 229 -22.04 -15.56 15.72
C ALA A 229 -20.85 -16.52 15.58
N GLN A 230 -20.61 -17.04 14.37
CA GLN A 230 -19.41 -17.80 14.03
C GLN A 230 -18.23 -16.82 13.92
N LYS A 231 -17.56 -16.53 15.03
CA LYS A 231 -16.32 -15.73 15.02
C LYS A 231 -15.29 -16.39 14.09
N LEU A 232 -14.53 -15.56 13.38
CA LEU A 232 -13.25 -15.98 12.81
C LEU A 232 -12.33 -16.32 14.01
N SER A 233 -12.28 -17.60 14.40
CA SER A 233 -11.24 -18.13 15.29
C SER A 233 -9.90 -18.16 14.57
#